data_AF-A0A8J3LU08-F1
#
_entry.id   AF-A0A8J3LU08-F1
#
_cell.length_a   1.000
_cell.length_b   1.000
_cell.length_c   1.000
_cell.angle_alpha   90.00
_cell.angle_beta   90.00
_cell.angle_gamma   90.00
#
_symmetry.space_group_name_H-M   'P 1'
#
loop_
_entity.id
_entity.type
_entity.pdbx_description
1 polymer ?
#
loop_
_entity_poly.entity_id
_entity_poly.type
_entity_poly.pdbx_seq_one_letter_code
_entity_poly.pdbx_strand_id
1 'polypeptide(L)'
;MCGSGYGVVDSHALNGATVYLLYNNGSGKNCVVTMSKYVITQKIKMSAVLQVQGGSSGNDAGDYTAYAGPVRLAAPGTCVIWGGGYGSASWKSGWSHCG
;
A
#
# COMPACT_ATOMS: atom_id res chain seq x y z
N MET A 1 1.46 5.65 10.29
CA MET A 1 1.80 5.04 8.99
C MET A 1 1.58 6.02 7.83
N CYS A 2 0.35 6.26 7.34
CA CYS A 2 0.11 7.24 6.26
C CYS A 2 -0.01 8.71 6.71
N GLY A 3 -0.31 8.97 7.98
CA GLY A 3 -0.45 10.32 8.54
C GLY A 3 -1.91 10.72 8.74
N SER A 4 -2.15 11.92 9.24
CA SER A 4 -3.49 12.45 9.51
C SER A 4 -4.31 12.64 8.23
N GLY A 5 -5.63 12.50 8.36
CA GLY A 5 -6.59 12.68 7.26
C GLY A 5 -6.69 11.53 6.25
N TYR A 6 -5.92 10.45 6.43
CA TYR A 6 -6.06 9.23 5.64
C TYR A 6 -7.05 8.28 6.30
N GLY A 7 -8.07 7.87 5.55
CA GLY A 7 -8.98 6.78 5.90
C GLY A 7 -8.67 5.54 5.07
N VAL A 8 -8.85 4.34 5.63
CA VAL A 8 -8.77 3.08 4.86
C VAL A 8 -9.96 3.04 3.91
N VAL A 9 -9.68 2.88 2.62
CA VAL A 9 -10.70 2.72 1.57
C VAL A 9 -10.75 1.29 1.04
N ASP A 10 -9.66 0.53 1.19
CA ASP A 10 -9.61 -0.88 0.81
C ASP A 10 -8.49 -1.64 1.52
N SER A 11 -8.59 -2.97 1.53
CA SER A 11 -7.55 -3.85 2.07
C SER A 11 -7.55 -5.23 1.44
N HIS A 12 -6.37 -5.83 1.32
CA HIS A 12 -6.19 -7.17 0.78
C HIS A 12 -5.32 -8.01 1.71
N ALA A 13 -5.82 -9.17 2.12
CA ALA A 13 -5.08 -10.07 2.98
C ALA A 13 -4.06 -10.89 2.18
N LEU A 14 -2.81 -10.86 2.61
CA LEU A 14 -1.79 -11.81 2.22
C LEU A 14 -1.67 -12.90 3.30
N ASN A 15 -0.98 -13.99 2.96
CA ASN A 15 -0.57 -14.95 3.98
C ASN A 15 0.51 -14.32 4.89
N GLY A 16 0.10 -13.85 6.08
CA GLY A 16 0.98 -13.24 7.09
C GLY A 16 1.03 -11.70 7.12
N ALA A 17 0.35 -11.03 6.19
CA ALA A 17 0.24 -9.56 6.18
C ALA A 17 -1.11 -9.10 5.63
N THR A 18 -1.40 -7.81 5.76
CA THR A 18 -2.51 -7.14 5.07
C THR A 18 -1.97 -5.92 4.35
N VAL A 19 -2.27 -5.80 3.06
CA VAL A 19 -2.04 -4.59 2.29
C VAL A 19 -3.23 -3.66 2.51
N TYR A 20 -2.99 -2.41 2.85
CA TYR A 20 -4.03 -1.38 3.02
C TYR A 20 -3.85 -0.30 1.96
N LEU A 21 -4.97 0.09 1.35
CA LEU A 21 -5.09 1.32 0.58
C LEU A 21 -5.84 2.35 1.42
N LEU A 22 -5.24 3.52 1.58
CA LEU A 22 -5.83 4.64 2.29
C LEU A 22 -5.93 5.84 1.37
N TYR A 23 -6.95 6.67 1.56
CA TYR A 23 -7.16 7.90 0.81
C TYR A 23 -7.34 9.10 1.73
N ASN A 24 -6.83 10.25 1.32
CA ASN A 24 -7.02 11.52 2.00
C ASN A 24 -7.83 12.49 1.10
N ASN A 25 -9.10 12.69 1.44
CA ASN A 25 -10.03 13.54 0.68
C ASN A 25 -9.60 15.00 0.58
N GLY A 26 -8.87 15.52 1.59
CA GLY A 26 -8.40 16.91 1.59
C GLY A 26 -7.21 17.17 0.68
N SER A 27 -6.41 16.15 0.36
CA SER A 27 -5.20 16.29 -0.47
C SER A 27 -5.25 15.49 -1.78
N GLY A 28 -6.27 14.66 -2.00
CA GLY A 28 -6.42 13.83 -3.18
C GLY A 28 -5.35 12.73 -3.31
N LYS A 29 -4.78 12.28 -2.18
CA LYS A 29 -3.64 11.35 -2.17
C LYS A 29 -4.06 9.96 -1.72
N ASN A 30 -3.60 8.96 -2.46
CA ASN A 30 -3.60 7.56 -2.06
C ASN A 30 -2.33 7.23 -1.28
N CYS A 31 -2.44 6.28 -0.35
CA CYS A 31 -1.34 5.76 0.43
C CYS A 31 -1.45 4.25 0.57
N VAL A 32 -0.37 3.53 0.26
CA VAL A 32 -0.32 2.06 0.40
C VAL A 32 0.70 1.67 1.46
N VAL A 33 0.28 0.76 2.34
CA VAL A 33 1.14 0.11 3.33
C VAL A 33 0.84 -1.39 3.37
N THR A 34 1.88 -2.20 3.53
CA THR A 34 1.74 -3.64 3.80
C THR A 34 2.15 -3.89 5.22
N MET A 35 1.23 -4.38 6.05
CA MET A 35 1.44 -4.54 7.48
C MET A 35 1.43 -6.02 7.86
N SER A 36 2.47 -6.46 8.57
CA SER A 36 2.56 -7.80 9.13
C SER A 36 1.44 -8.04 10.14
N LYS A 37 0.87 -9.26 10.12
CA LYS A 37 -0.08 -9.71 11.15
C LYS A 37 0.63 -10.20 12.42
N TYR A 38 1.92 -10.44 12.34
CA TYR A 38 2.73 -10.99 13.43
C TYR A 38 3.73 -9.97 13.95
N VAL A 39 4.04 -10.07 15.25
CA VAL A 39 5.21 -9.40 15.84
C VAL A 39 6.45 -10.17 15.39
N ILE A 40 7.19 -9.62 14.45
CA ILE A 40 8.35 -10.29 13.86
C ILE A 40 9.63 -9.79 14.53
N THR A 41 10.41 -10.70 15.10
CA THR A 41 11.73 -10.39 15.69
C THR A 41 12.84 -10.40 14.65
N GLN A 42 12.64 -11.10 13.53
CA GLN A 42 13.54 -11.13 12.37
C GLN A 42 12.93 -10.35 11.21
N LYS A 43 13.77 -9.68 10.40
CA LYS A 43 13.29 -8.96 9.23
C LYS A 43 12.84 -9.95 8.15
N ILE A 44 11.69 -9.70 7.54
CA ILE A 44 11.13 -10.46 6.42
C ILE A 44 10.96 -9.52 5.23
N LYS A 45 11.13 -10.06 4.01
CA LYS A 45 10.88 -9.32 2.77
C LYS A 45 9.43 -8.83 2.74
N MET A 46 9.23 -7.53 2.63
CA MET A 46 7.92 -6.93 2.43
C MET A 46 7.99 -5.86 1.34
N SER A 47 6.85 -5.59 0.72
CA SER A 47 6.73 -4.48 -0.22
C SER A 47 5.37 -3.82 -0.20
N ALA A 48 5.31 -2.57 -0.64
CA ALA A 48 4.11 -1.80 -0.90
C ALA A 48 4.24 -1.11 -2.26
N VAL A 49 3.20 -1.15 -3.08
CA VAL A 49 3.18 -0.61 -4.45
C VAL A 49 1.97 0.27 -4.64
N LEU A 50 2.16 1.40 -5.29
CA LEU A 50 1.10 2.28 -5.76
C LEU A 50 1.43 2.80 -7.16
N GLN A 51 0.51 2.69 -8.10
CA GLN A 51 0.64 3.22 -9.45
C GLN A 51 -0.60 4.01 -9.80
N VAL A 52 -0.42 5.20 -10.36
CA VAL A 52 -1.50 6.07 -10.82
C VAL A 52 -1.63 5.90 -12.33
N GLN A 53 -2.85 5.70 -12.82
CA GLN A 53 -3.10 5.49 -14.25
C GLN A 53 -2.64 6.72 -15.04
N GLY A 54 -1.74 6.52 -16.01
CA GLY A 54 -1.16 7.60 -16.81
C GLY A 54 -0.27 8.58 -16.01
N GLY A 55 0.15 8.22 -14.80
CA GLY A 55 0.88 9.10 -13.89
C GLY A 55 2.05 8.43 -13.18
N SER A 56 2.31 8.89 -11.97
CA SER A 56 3.43 8.41 -11.15
C SER A 56 3.22 6.98 -10.66
N SER A 57 4.34 6.30 -10.40
CA SER A 57 4.36 5.01 -9.70
C SER A 57 5.41 5.04 -8.59
N GLY A 58 5.13 4.33 -7.49
CA GLY A 58 6.01 4.19 -6.35
C GLY A 58 5.98 2.76 -5.82
N ASN A 59 7.11 2.35 -5.27
CA ASN A 59 7.28 1.07 -4.61
C ASN A 59 8.23 1.24 -3.43
N ASP A 60 7.89 0.66 -2.29
CA ASP A 60 8.78 0.48 -1.16
C ASP A 60 8.97 -1.02 -0.96
N ALA A 61 10.21 -1.51 -1.01
CA ALA A 61 10.52 -2.93 -0.89
C ALA A 61 11.86 -3.13 -0.17
N GLY A 62 11.89 -4.12 0.72
CA GLY A 62 13.02 -4.35 1.61
C GLY A 62 12.69 -5.37 2.71
N ASP A 63 13.59 -5.49 3.67
CA ASP A 63 13.43 -6.38 4.82
C ASP A 63 12.92 -5.60 6.04
N TYR A 64 11.70 -5.91 6.50
CA TYR A 64 11.01 -5.19 7.57
C TYR A 64 10.56 -6.15 8.68
N THR A 65 10.36 -5.60 9.88
CA THR A 65 9.81 -6.34 11.03
C THR A 65 8.33 -6.10 11.26
N ALA A 66 7.76 -5.04 10.67
CA ALA A 66 6.39 -4.62 10.97
C ALA A 66 5.60 -4.23 9.72
N TYR A 67 6.15 -3.38 8.85
CA TYR A 67 5.44 -2.93 7.65
C TYR A 67 6.39 -2.41 6.57
N ALA A 68 5.95 -2.49 5.32
CA ALA A 68 6.51 -1.75 4.17
C ALA A 68 5.56 -0.60 3.78
N GLY A 69 6.12 0.47 3.22
CA GLY A 69 5.46 1.74 2.96
C GLY A 69 5.72 2.78 4.06
N PRO A 70 5.04 3.92 4.04
CA PRO A 70 3.96 4.30 3.13
C PRO A 70 4.43 4.76 1.75
N VAL A 71 3.82 4.23 0.69
CA VAL A 71 3.93 4.80 -0.66
C VAL A 71 2.76 5.75 -0.86
N ARG A 72 3.02 7.05 -1.04
CA ARG A 72 1.98 8.08 -1.19
C ARG A 72 2.06 8.74 -2.55
N LEU A 73 0.96 8.75 -3.30
CA LEU A 73 0.86 9.43 -4.61
C LEU A 73 -0.47 10.17 -4.72
N ALA A 74 -0.46 11.32 -5.40
CA ALA A 74 -1.67 12.03 -5.75
C ALA A 74 -2.39 11.32 -6.91
N ALA A 75 -3.69 11.07 -6.79
CA ALA A 75 -4.51 10.48 -7.83
C ALA A 75 -5.97 10.97 -7.78
N PRO A 76 -6.22 12.30 -7.75
CA PRO A 76 -7.59 12.80 -7.77
C PRO A 76 -8.28 12.46 -9.09
N GLY A 77 -9.42 11.77 -9.06
CA GLY A 77 -10.16 11.41 -10.27
C GLY A 77 -9.47 10.39 -11.17
N THR A 78 -8.45 9.67 -10.65
CA THR A 78 -7.62 8.77 -11.46
C THR A 78 -7.51 7.41 -10.79
N CYS A 79 -7.70 6.35 -11.57
CA CYS A 79 -7.57 4.99 -11.06
C CYS A 79 -6.14 4.69 -10.59
N VAL A 80 -6.03 3.84 -9.58
CA VAL A 80 -4.77 3.34 -9.05
C VAL A 80 -4.69 1.82 -9.10
N ILE A 81 -3.48 1.31 -9.28
CA ILE A 81 -3.09 -0.05 -8.88
C ILE A 81 -2.39 0.06 -7.54
N TRP A 82 -2.77 -0.80 -6.60
CA TRP A 82 -2.14 -0.89 -5.30
C TRP A 82 -1.84 -2.34 -4.96
N GLY A 83 -0.88 -2.57 -4.07
CA GLY A 83 -0.49 -3.93 -3.73
C GLY A 83 0.71 -3.98 -2.81
N GLY A 84 1.21 -5.19 -2.60
CA GLY A 84 2.33 -5.42 -1.73
C GLY A 84 2.73 -6.88 -1.63
N GLY A 85 3.72 -7.14 -0.79
CA GLY A 85 4.28 -8.47 -0.57
C GLY A 85 4.69 -8.72 0.86
N TYR A 86 4.75 -10.00 1.22
CA TYR A 86 5.22 -10.53 2.50
C TYR A 86 5.83 -11.91 2.29
N GLY A 87 7.13 -12.05 2.52
CA GLY A 87 7.89 -13.26 2.22
C GLY A 87 7.80 -13.61 0.74
N SER A 88 7.27 -14.80 0.42
CA SER A 88 7.01 -15.25 -0.95
C SER A 88 5.62 -14.84 -1.48
N ALA A 89 4.72 -14.33 -0.62
CA ALA A 89 3.39 -13.90 -1.04
C ALA A 89 3.46 -12.49 -1.61
N SER A 90 2.83 -12.26 -2.76
CA SER A 90 2.65 -10.93 -3.32
C SER A 90 1.33 -10.83 -4.07
N TRP A 91 0.75 -9.63 -4.08
CA TRP A 91 -0.49 -9.34 -4.79
C TRP A 91 -0.54 -7.88 -5.23
N LYS A 92 -1.20 -7.63 -6.36
CA LYS A 92 -1.55 -6.30 -6.85
C LYS A 92 -2.98 -6.30 -7.37
N SER A 93 -3.67 -5.20 -7.17
CA SER A 93 -4.98 -4.94 -7.76
C SER A 93 -4.89 -4.74 -9.27
N GLY A 94 -6.05 -4.78 -9.95
CA GLY A 94 -6.23 -4.06 -11.22
C GLY A 94 -6.38 -2.56 -11.00
N TRP A 95 -6.64 -1.80 -12.07
CA TRP A 95 -7.03 -0.40 -11.97
C TRP A 95 -8.34 -0.27 -11.18
N SER A 96 -8.33 0.52 -10.12
CA SER A 96 -9.47 0.70 -9.20
C SER A 96 -9.40 2.07 -8.51
N HIS A 97 -10.39 2.42 -7.69
CA HIS A 97 -10.38 3.64 -6.86
C HIS A 97 -10.08 4.93 -7.67
N CYS A 98 -10.93 5.19 -8.66
CA CYS A 98 -10.72 6.21 -9.70
C CYS A 98 -11.14 7.65 -9.34
N GLY A 99 -11.12 8.01 -8.06
CA GLY A 99 -11.62 9.28 -7.55
C GLY A 99 -12.94 9.17 -6.82
#